data_AF-A0AAI8D5I0-F1
#
_entry.id   AF-A0AAI8D5I0-F1
#
_cell.length_a   1.000
_cell.length_b   1.000
_cell.length_c   1.000
_cell.angle_alpha   90.00
_cell.angle_beta   90.00
_cell.angle_gamma   90.00
#
_symmetry.space_group_name_H-M   'P 1'
#
loop_
_entity.id
_entity.type
_entity.pdbx_description
1 polymer ?
#
loop_
_entity_poly.entity_id
_entity_poly.type
_entity_poly.pdbx_seq_one_letter_code
_entity_poly.pdbx_strand_id
1 'polypeptide(L)'
;MAVDGVAATTAATTTSSATSSTASKAAEKASIDYDSFLKLLIAQMKNQDPTNPMDATEQISQLATFSQVEQTIQTNSNLETLITGNALSNASSYIGKTITSADEKTTGVIASVRVYSDTMVATTAEGKEIPITVGVRVGTKPTTSGT
;
A
#
# COMPACT_ATOMS: atom_id res chain seq x y z
N MET A 1 -35.89 20.13 12.74
CA MET A 1 -34.42 19.91 12.83
C MET A 1 -34.18 19.19 14.14
N ALA A 2 -34.11 17.86 14.08
CA ALA A 2 -33.72 16.95 15.15
C ALA A 2 -33.26 15.67 14.45
N VAL A 3 -32.00 15.34 14.66
CA VAL A 3 -31.36 14.09 14.24
C VAL A 3 -31.65 13.07 15.33
N ASP A 4 -32.01 11.84 14.95
CA ASP A 4 -31.88 10.71 15.87
C ASP A 4 -31.62 9.40 15.13
N GLY A 5 -30.61 8.68 15.66
CA GLY A 5 -30.45 7.23 15.66
C GLY A 5 -30.43 6.47 14.34
N VAL A 6 -29.26 6.32 13.73
CA VAL A 6 -28.99 5.13 12.90
C VAL A 6 -28.71 3.95 13.84
N ALA A 7 -29.76 3.19 14.17
CA ALA A 7 -29.63 1.88 14.80
C ALA A 7 -29.36 0.85 13.71
N ALA A 8 -28.29 0.09 13.88
CA ALA A 8 -27.85 -0.96 12.99
C ALA A 8 -28.93 -2.04 12.79
N THR A 9 -29.26 -2.32 11.52
CA THR A 9 -29.64 -3.67 11.10
C THR A 9 -28.68 -4.08 9.99
N THR A 10 -27.83 -5.03 10.35
CA THR A 10 -26.91 -5.76 9.49
C THR A 10 -27.68 -6.52 8.42
N ALA A 11 -27.58 -6.08 7.17
CA ALA A 11 -27.80 -6.92 6.00
C ALA A 11 -27.20 -6.23 4.75
N ALA A 12 -25.99 -6.63 4.35
CA ALA A 12 -25.51 -6.66 2.96
C ALA A 12 -24.05 -7.15 2.97
N THR A 13 -23.82 -8.41 2.61
CA THR A 13 -23.36 -8.79 1.27
C THR A 13 -21.85 -8.59 1.10
N THR A 14 -21.16 -9.71 1.26
CA THR A 14 -19.92 -10.12 0.60
C THR A 14 -19.59 -9.30 -0.65
N THR A 15 -18.64 -8.37 -0.56
CA THR A 15 -18.07 -7.74 -1.76
C THR A 15 -16.58 -7.45 -1.59
N SER A 16 -15.81 -8.42 -1.06
CA SER A 16 -14.34 -8.34 -1.01
C SER A 16 -13.64 -9.19 -2.08
N SER A 17 -14.40 -9.78 -3.02
CA SER A 17 -13.87 -10.57 -4.14
C SER A 17 -13.91 -9.86 -5.49
N ALA A 18 -14.37 -8.60 -5.55
CA ALA A 18 -14.43 -7.87 -6.82
C ALA A 18 -13.04 -7.37 -7.25
N THR A 19 -12.21 -6.85 -6.34
CA THR A 19 -10.97 -6.14 -6.68
C THR A 19 -9.81 -7.03 -7.15
N SER A 20 -9.70 -8.26 -6.61
CA SER A 20 -8.71 -9.25 -7.08
C SER A 20 -9.08 -9.84 -8.44
N SER A 21 -10.39 -9.91 -8.73
CA SER A 21 -10.88 -10.36 -10.02
C SER A 21 -10.66 -9.32 -11.12
N THR A 22 -10.72 -8.01 -10.82
CA THR A 22 -10.49 -6.95 -11.82
C THR A 22 -9.02 -6.81 -12.19
N ALA A 23 -8.09 -6.89 -11.23
CA ALA A 23 -6.66 -6.81 -11.52
C ALA A 23 -6.16 -8.05 -12.30
N SER A 24 -6.61 -9.25 -11.91
CA SER A 24 -6.32 -10.47 -12.65
C SER A 24 -6.96 -10.45 -14.05
N LYS A 25 -8.21 -9.97 -14.19
CA LYS A 25 -8.84 -9.79 -15.50
C LYS A 25 -8.18 -8.72 -16.36
N ALA A 26 -7.62 -7.66 -15.78
CA ALA A 26 -6.89 -6.62 -16.52
C ALA A 26 -5.55 -7.15 -17.05
N ALA A 27 -4.81 -7.91 -16.25
CA ALA A 27 -3.57 -8.57 -16.67
C ALA A 27 -3.82 -9.66 -17.74
N GLU A 28 -4.85 -10.50 -17.54
CA GLU A 28 -5.29 -11.48 -18.53
C GLU A 28 -5.74 -10.80 -19.85
N LYS A 29 -6.46 -9.69 -19.75
CA LYS A 29 -6.91 -8.92 -20.92
C LYS A 29 -5.75 -8.25 -21.65
N ALA A 30 -4.76 -7.71 -20.94
CA ALA A 30 -3.54 -7.16 -21.54
C ALA A 30 -2.71 -8.26 -22.23
N SER A 31 -2.62 -9.46 -21.63
CA SER A 31 -1.94 -10.60 -22.24
C SER A 31 -2.67 -11.15 -23.48
N ILE A 32 -4.00 -11.22 -23.44
CA ILE A 32 -4.85 -11.64 -24.58
C ILE A 32 -4.79 -10.60 -25.70
N ASP A 33 -4.79 -9.31 -25.39
CA ASP A 33 -4.66 -8.22 -26.36
C ASP A 33 -3.26 -8.23 -27.00
N TYR A 34 -2.19 -8.58 -26.26
CA TYR A 34 -0.83 -8.75 -26.78
C TYR A 34 -0.69 -9.94 -27.75
N ASP A 35 -1.19 -11.12 -27.38
CA ASP A 35 -1.12 -12.32 -28.23
C ASP A 35 -1.99 -12.23 -29.49
N SER A 36 -3.16 -11.60 -29.37
CA SER A 36 -4.05 -11.35 -30.52
C SER A 36 -3.43 -10.34 -31.49
N PHE A 37 -2.69 -9.36 -30.96
CA PHE A 37 -1.97 -8.37 -31.75
C PHE A 37 -0.70 -8.95 -32.40
N LEU A 38 0.05 -9.82 -31.72
CA LEU A 38 1.17 -10.56 -32.33
C LEU A 38 0.71 -11.46 -33.47
N LYS A 39 -0.46 -12.10 -33.34
CA LYS A 39 -1.08 -12.84 -34.45
C LYS A 39 -1.47 -11.92 -35.60
N LEU A 40 -1.98 -10.72 -35.31
CA LEU A 40 -2.31 -9.73 -36.32
C LEU A 40 -1.04 -9.17 -36.99
N LEU A 41 0.05 -8.93 -36.24
CA LEU A 41 1.36 -8.50 -36.74
C LEU A 41 2.00 -9.57 -37.64
N ILE A 42 1.91 -10.84 -37.26
CA ILE A 42 2.38 -11.96 -38.09
C ILE A 42 1.52 -12.09 -39.35
N ALA A 43 0.20 -11.91 -39.23
CA ALA A 43 -0.70 -11.90 -40.38
C ALA A 43 -0.43 -10.72 -41.32
N GLN A 44 -0.09 -9.54 -40.78
CA GLN A 44 0.29 -8.36 -41.55
C GLN A 44 1.68 -8.50 -42.16
N MET A 45 2.68 -9.07 -41.48
CA MET A 45 3.99 -9.39 -42.08
C MET A 45 3.91 -10.40 -43.22
N LYS A 46 2.91 -11.31 -43.20
CA LYS A 46 2.64 -12.22 -44.32
C LYS A 46 1.96 -11.54 -45.52
N ASN A 47 1.42 -10.33 -45.36
CA ASN A 47 0.57 -9.66 -46.35
C ASN A 47 0.94 -8.19 -46.65
N GLN A 48 1.97 -7.63 -46.02
CA GLN A 48 2.44 -6.25 -46.23
C GLN A 48 3.64 -6.25 -47.16
N ASP A 49 3.65 -5.30 -48.09
CA ASP A 49 4.83 -4.92 -48.86
C ASP A 49 5.94 -4.47 -47.88
N PRO A 50 7.19 -4.97 -48.01
CA PRO A 50 8.29 -4.78 -47.06
C PRO A 50 8.75 -3.32 -46.82
N THR A 51 8.11 -2.33 -47.42
CA THR A 51 8.59 -0.94 -47.48
C THR A 51 8.10 -0.02 -46.35
N ASN A 52 7.12 -0.40 -45.51
CA ASN A 52 6.67 0.44 -44.37
C ASN A 52 6.25 -0.34 -43.09
N PRO A 53 7.20 -0.89 -42.32
CA PRO A 53 6.93 -1.65 -41.09
C PRO A 53 6.78 -0.82 -39.79
N MET A 54 6.86 0.52 -39.81
CA MET A 54 7.05 1.31 -38.57
C MET A 54 5.80 1.51 -37.69
N ASP A 55 4.60 1.67 -38.24
CA ASP A 55 3.46 2.22 -37.46
C ASP A 55 2.94 1.27 -36.36
N ALA A 56 2.82 -0.03 -36.66
CA ALA A 56 2.34 -1.02 -35.68
C ALA A 56 3.36 -1.32 -34.58
N THR A 57 4.66 -1.28 -34.91
CA THR A 57 5.74 -1.57 -33.96
C THR A 57 5.86 -0.47 -32.91
N GLU A 58 5.70 0.78 -33.31
CA GLU A 58 5.85 1.94 -32.41
C GLU A 58 4.70 2.04 -31.39
N GLN A 59 3.48 1.67 -31.78
CA GLN A 59 2.34 1.58 -30.86
C GLN A 59 2.49 0.43 -29.85
N ILE A 60 3.06 -0.72 -30.26
CA ILE A 60 3.40 -1.83 -29.33
C ILE A 60 4.45 -1.37 -28.33
N SER A 61 5.51 -0.71 -28.79
CA SER A 61 6.57 -0.22 -27.91
C SER A 61 6.00 0.73 -26.84
N GLN A 62 5.04 1.58 -27.20
CA GLN A 62 4.35 2.44 -26.25
C GLN A 62 3.47 1.65 -25.27
N LEU A 63 2.68 0.67 -25.74
CA LEU A 63 1.83 -0.16 -24.87
C LEU A 63 2.63 -1.05 -23.91
N ALA A 64 3.72 -1.65 -24.39
CA ALA A 64 4.63 -2.42 -23.56
C ALA A 64 5.28 -1.53 -22.48
N THR A 65 5.65 -0.31 -22.84
CA THR A 65 6.16 0.68 -21.89
C THR A 65 5.11 1.04 -20.83
N PHE A 66 3.87 1.30 -21.24
CA PHE A 66 2.76 1.57 -20.30
C PHE A 66 2.52 0.38 -19.36
N SER A 67 2.46 -0.83 -19.90
CA SER A 67 2.25 -2.06 -19.11
C SER A 67 3.37 -2.26 -18.09
N GLN A 68 4.61 -1.96 -18.46
CA GLN A 68 5.75 -2.06 -17.56
C GLN A 68 5.72 -0.98 -16.46
N VAL A 69 5.28 0.24 -16.78
CA VAL A 69 5.07 1.31 -15.79
C VAL A 69 3.95 0.92 -14.82
N GLU A 70 2.83 0.41 -15.31
CA GLU A 70 1.71 -0.03 -14.49
C GLU A 70 2.10 -1.19 -13.56
N GLN A 71 2.84 -2.18 -14.07
CA GLN A 71 3.40 -3.26 -13.28
C GLN A 71 4.35 -2.74 -12.18
N THR A 72 5.14 -1.71 -12.49
CA THR A 72 6.03 -1.07 -11.52
C THR A 72 5.23 -0.35 -10.42
N ILE A 73 4.18 0.38 -10.80
CA ILE A 73 3.27 1.05 -9.84
C ILE A 73 2.61 0.01 -8.93
N GLN A 74 2.11 -1.09 -9.48
CA GLN A 74 1.48 -2.16 -8.70
C GLN A 74 2.48 -2.82 -7.74
N THR A 75 3.72 -3.04 -8.19
CA THR A 75 4.79 -3.60 -7.35
C THR A 75 5.11 -2.66 -6.19
N ASN A 76 5.24 -1.36 -6.44
CA ASN A 76 5.48 -0.37 -5.39
C ASN A 76 4.31 -0.32 -4.39
N SER A 77 3.06 -0.39 -4.86
CA SER A 77 1.88 -0.44 -3.98
C SER A 77 1.86 -1.70 -3.10
N ASN A 78 2.25 -2.85 -3.65
CA ASN A 78 2.37 -4.09 -2.88
C ASN A 78 3.49 -3.97 -1.83
N LEU A 79 4.64 -3.38 -2.18
CA LEU A 79 5.74 -3.15 -1.24
C LEU A 79 5.32 -2.22 -0.10
N GLU A 80 4.62 -1.13 -0.40
CA GLU A 80 4.07 -0.21 0.60
C GLU A 80 3.13 -0.91 1.59
N THR A 81 2.27 -1.80 1.06
CA THR A 81 1.36 -2.62 1.86
C THR A 81 2.13 -3.56 2.80
N LEU A 82 3.20 -4.20 2.31
CA LEU A 82 4.04 -5.08 3.11
C LEU A 82 4.79 -4.32 4.21
N ILE A 83 5.36 -3.15 3.88
CA ILE A 83 6.05 -2.27 4.84
C ILE A 83 5.07 -1.85 5.93
N THR A 84 3.88 -1.37 5.55
CA THR A 84 2.84 -0.96 6.49
C THR A 84 2.39 -2.13 7.38
N GLY A 85 2.20 -3.33 6.81
CA GLY A 85 1.84 -4.53 7.57
C GLY A 85 2.93 -4.96 8.57
N ASN A 86 4.20 -4.85 8.19
CA ASN A 86 5.33 -5.12 9.07
C ASN A 86 5.42 -4.09 10.21
N ALA A 87 5.30 -2.80 9.88
CA ALA A 87 5.28 -1.70 10.84
C ALA A 87 4.13 -1.87 11.87
N LEU A 88 2.93 -2.23 11.42
CA LEU A 88 1.79 -2.49 12.30
C LEU A 88 2.03 -3.70 13.21
N SER A 89 2.65 -4.76 12.69
CA SER A 89 3.03 -5.92 13.50
C SER A 89 3.99 -5.54 14.63
N ASN A 90 5.00 -4.72 14.32
CA ASN A 90 5.94 -4.20 15.32
C ASN A 90 5.30 -3.19 16.29
N ALA A 91 4.35 -2.39 15.80
CA ALA A 91 3.63 -1.38 16.59
C ALA A 91 2.92 -2.00 17.81
N SER A 92 2.39 -3.22 17.67
CA SER A 92 1.75 -3.95 18.77
C SER A 92 2.69 -4.18 19.96
N SER A 93 3.98 -4.39 19.70
CA SER A 93 5.00 -4.56 20.73
C SER A 93 5.29 -3.28 21.50
N TYR A 94 5.06 -2.11 20.89
CA TYR A 94 5.30 -0.82 21.53
C TYR A 94 4.17 -0.38 22.47
N ILE A 95 2.95 -0.87 22.27
CA ILE A 95 1.82 -0.52 23.14
C ILE A 95 2.12 -0.95 24.58
N GLY A 96 1.94 -0.04 25.53
CA GLY A 96 2.26 -0.25 26.95
C GLY A 96 3.75 -0.08 27.31
N LYS A 97 4.64 0.09 26.33
CA LYS A 97 6.04 0.50 26.58
C LYS A 97 6.12 2.01 26.82
N THR A 98 7.23 2.46 27.41
CA THR A 98 7.51 3.89 27.59
C THR A 98 8.33 4.40 26.42
N ILE A 99 7.86 5.50 25.84
CA ILE A 99 8.54 6.25 24.80
C ILE A 99 9.17 7.50 25.40
N THR A 100 10.39 7.80 24.99
CA THR A 100 11.09 9.05 25.28
C THR A 100 11.46 9.71 23.96
N SER A 101 10.99 10.95 23.78
CA SER A 101 11.30 11.79 22.61
C SER A 101 12.81 11.97 22.42
N ALA A 102 13.25 12.23 21.18
CA ALA A 102 14.67 12.41 20.85
C ALA A 102 15.33 13.57 21.61
N ASP A 103 14.55 14.57 22.00
CA ASP A 103 14.92 15.71 22.83
C ASP A 103 14.88 15.44 24.35
N GLU A 104 14.58 14.21 24.77
CA GLU A 104 14.48 13.71 26.16
C GLU A 104 13.46 14.45 27.05
N LYS A 105 12.76 15.47 26.53
CA LYS A 105 11.82 16.31 27.29
C LYS A 105 10.43 15.70 27.48
N THR A 106 10.04 14.78 26.60
CA THR A 106 8.71 14.15 26.64
C THR A 106 8.87 12.66 26.82
N THR A 107 8.40 12.14 27.95
CA THR A 107 8.36 10.71 28.26
C THR A 107 6.94 10.31 28.62
N GLY A 108 6.47 9.17 28.14
CA GLY A 108 5.14 8.66 28.48
C GLY A 108 4.92 7.21 28.08
N VAL A 109 3.90 6.58 28.65
CA VAL A 109 3.48 5.22 28.27
C VAL A 109 2.68 5.31 26.97
N ILE A 110 3.02 4.49 25.99
CA ILE A 110 2.33 4.42 24.69
C ILE A 110 0.95 3.77 24.89
N ALA A 111 -0.12 4.50 24.56
CA ALA A 111 -1.49 4.00 24.58
C ALA A 111 -1.93 3.47 23.21
N SER A 112 -1.52 4.13 22.13
CA SER A 112 -1.79 3.70 20.77
C SER A 112 -0.63 4.04 19.83
N VAL A 113 -0.47 3.27 18.77
CA VAL A 113 0.48 3.56 17.69
C VAL A 113 -0.30 3.63 16.38
N ARG A 114 -0.04 4.68 15.61
CA ARG A 114 -0.59 4.90 14.29
C ARG A 114 0.52 4.78 13.27
N VAL A 115 0.31 3.93 12.27
CA VAL A 115 1.24 3.73 11.16
C VAL A 115 0.75 4.57 9.97
N TYR A 116 1.60 5.48 9.52
CA TYR A 116 1.45 6.17 8.24
C TYR A 116 2.42 5.54 7.23
N SER A 117 2.24 5.83 5.94
CA SER A 117 3.12 5.34 4.86
C SER A 117 4.59 5.74 5.06
N ASP A 118 4.84 6.87 5.73
CA ASP A 118 6.19 7.42 5.88
C ASP A 118 6.72 7.34 7.32
N THR A 119 5.85 7.32 8.33
CA THR A 119 6.25 7.37 9.74
C THR A 119 5.30 6.60 10.65
N MET A 120 5.81 6.15 11.80
CA MET A 120 4.98 5.65 12.90
C MET A 120 4.84 6.75 13.96
N VAL A 121 3.64 6.99 14.47
CA VAL A 121 3.39 7.95 15.56
C VAL A 121 2.81 7.22 16.75
N ALA A 122 3.44 7.36 17.91
CA ALA A 122 2.92 6.87 19.17
C ALA A 122 2.15 7.98 19.88
N THR A 123 0.95 7.68 20.36
CA THR A 123 0.19 8.54 21.27
C THR A 123 0.37 8.01 22.68
N THR A 124 0.85 8.85 23.60
CA THR A 124 0.98 8.50 25.00
C THR A 124 -0.38 8.47 25.71
N ALA A 125 -0.46 7.86 26.89
CA ALA A 125 -1.66 7.88 27.73
C ALA A 125 -2.12 9.29 28.12
N GLU A 126 -1.22 10.28 28.04
CA GLU A 126 -1.50 11.70 28.29
C GLU A 126 -1.99 12.43 27.01
N GLY A 127 -2.15 11.72 25.90
CA GLY A 127 -2.58 12.27 24.61
C GLY A 127 -1.46 12.98 23.83
N LYS A 128 -0.20 12.89 24.24
CA LYS A 128 0.93 13.48 23.49
C LYS A 128 1.34 12.57 22.35
N GLU A 129 1.47 13.14 21.16
CA GLU A 129 1.95 12.43 19.98
C GLU A 129 3.46 12.57 19.84
N ILE A 130 4.15 11.44 19.69
CA ILE A 130 5.60 11.37 19.49
C ILE A 130 5.86 10.52 18.24
N PRO A 131 6.46 11.09 17.18
CA PRO A 131 6.84 10.30 16.02
C PRO A 131 7.98 9.35 16.40
N ILE A 132 7.84 8.06 16.06
CA ILE A 132 8.87 7.05 16.24
C ILE A 132 9.85 7.20 15.08
N THR A 133 10.84 8.05 15.29
CA THR A 133 11.95 8.30 14.34
C THR A 133 13.28 7.91 14.98
N VAL A 134 14.36 8.03 14.20
CA VAL A 134 15.72 7.83 14.69
C VAL A 134 16.00 8.72 15.91
N GLY A 135 16.55 8.14 16.97
CA GLY A 135 16.86 8.84 18.22
C GLY A 135 15.80 8.71 19.33
N VAL A 136 14.61 8.19 19.02
CA VAL A 136 13.58 7.91 20.03
C VAL A 136 13.87 6.60 20.76
N ARG A 137 13.71 6.58 22.09
CA ARG A 137 13.90 5.38 22.91
C ARG A 137 12.54 4.78 23.31
N VAL A 138 12.38 3.48 23.08
CA VAL A 138 11.21 2.70 23.54
C VAL A 138 11.68 1.59 24.48
N GLY A 139 11.28 1.67 25.75
CA GLY A 139 11.72 0.75 26.81
C GLY A 139 10.58 0.23 27.67
N THR A 140 10.86 -0.73 28.55
CA THR A 140 9.90 -1.11 29.60
C THR A 140 9.59 0.09 30.49
N LYS A 141 8.38 0.13 31.06
CA LYS A 141 7.92 1.18 31.97
C LYS A 141 9.04 1.56 32.96
N PRO A 142 9.30 2.85 33.22
CA PRO A 142 10.30 3.23 34.21
C PRO A 142 9.90 2.59 35.53
N THR A 143 10.69 1.62 35.97
CA THR A 143 10.62 1.12 37.33
C THR A 143 11.03 2.30 38.19
N THR A 144 10.06 2.92 38.88
CA THR A 144 10.34 3.76 40.03
C THR A 144 11.20 2.92 40.97
N SER A 145 12.52 3.12 40.94
CA SER A 145 13.46 2.58 41.90
C SER A 145 13.15 3.25 43.23
N GLY A 146 12.28 2.61 44.00
CA GLY A 146 11.90 3.03 45.34
C GLY A 146 12.38 2.01 46.35
N THR A 147 13.61 2.21 46.83
CA THR A 147 14.06 2.06 48.23
C THR A 147 15.31 2.89 48.39
#